data_AF-A0A0R3XCK9-F1
#
_entry.id   AF-A0A0R3XCK9-F1
#
_cell.length_a   1.000
_cell.length_b   1.000
_cell.length_c   1.000
_cell.angle_alpha   90.00
_cell.angle_beta   90.00
_cell.angle_gamma   90.00
#
_symmetry.space_group_name_H-M   'P 1'
#
loop_
_entity.id
_entity.type
_entity.pdbx_description
1 polymer ?
#
loop_
_entity_poly.entity_id
_entity_poly.type
_entity_poly.pdbx_seq_one_letter_code
_entity_poly.pdbx_strand_id
1 'polypeptide(L)'
;MASVAAAASGLPPKDPLNLSNDEFYAIRSGGLFGNLARCGPLQHSTPAVELWPPFFPTYNTPSRLRQFHRVPLKQYTRGMMSQFSTPISVNNLTRIIQRKSKEREEEKMAAGGGDIFFMRTPQDLSGFDGEVVLFEYSEEFPPLMNQIGMATRLVNYYRPLLPKDPSLSPDPAGNSSPPDLPYGSLVNVGNTDSPFLGVVRPGGCLQSMENNMFRAPIYPHKTPSTDFLVIRNRNGLWIRRVPNAFTVGQEVPLMEVPGPNSKRANNFARDFLQVYILRLFLKSTDEPKRIKMEEIRSAFPNHSESSVRKRLKICADFKRTDSMMDSAATF
;
A
#
# COMPACT_ATOMS: atom_id res chain seq x y z
N MET A 1 36.44 -43.74 7.63
CA MET A 1 35.25 -44.19 8.40
C MET A 1 34.21 -43.08 8.65
N ALA A 2 34.50 -41.78 8.57
CA ALA A 2 33.52 -40.70 8.79
C ALA A 2 32.82 -40.15 7.52
N SER A 3 33.06 -40.75 6.34
CA SER A 3 32.50 -40.27 5.06
C SER A 3 31.27 -41.06 4.57
N VAL A 4 31.03 -42.26 5.11
CA VAL A 4 29.91 -43.11 4.69
C VAL A 4 28.65 -42.87 5.55
N ALA A 5 28.80 -42.37 6.77
CA ALA A 5 27.67 -42.09 7.67
C ALA A 5 26.86 -40.82 7.29
N ALA A 6 27.44 -39.91 6.51
CA ALA A 6 26.77 -38.67 6.10
C ALA A 6 25.80 -38.85 4.91
N ALA A 7 25.93 -39.94 4.15
CA ALA A 7 25.04 -40.23 3.02
C ALA A 7 23.64 -40.73 3.46
N ALA A 8 23.48 -41.10 4.74
CA ALA A 8 22.24 -41.64 5.28
C ALA A 8 21.33 -40.60 5.97
N SER A 9 21.80 -39.35 6.16
CA SER A 9 21.05 -38.33 6.93
C SER A 9 20.25 -37.34 6.08
N GLY A 10 20.36 -37.39 4.74
CA GLY A 10 19.60 -36.52 3.83
C GLY A 10 19.87 -35.02 3.99
N LEU A 11 20.90 -34.63 4.75
CA LEU A 11 21.25 -33.23 4.98
C LEU A 11 22.17 -32.72 3.86
N PRO A 12 21.87 -31.56 3.25
CA PRO A 12 22.71 -30.99 2.21
C PRO A 12 24.11 -30.63 2.76
N PRO A 13 25.15 -30.63 1.90
CA PRO A 13 26.51 -30.31 2.32
C PRO A 13 26.59 -28.89 2.88
N LYS A 14 27.22 -28.73 4.06
CA LYS A 14 27.36 -27.45 4.75
C LYS A 14 28.34 -26.52 4.03
N ASP A 15 27.96 -25.26 3.90
CA ASP A 15 28.78 -24.19 3.30
C ASP A 15 30.05 -23.96 4.15
N PRO A 16 31.26 -24.08 3.58
CA PRO A 16 32.53 -23.83 4.27
C PRO A 16 32.67 -22.43 4.87
N LEU A 17 31.86 -21.46 4.43
CA LEU A 17 31.89 -20.08 4.93
C LEU A 17 30.87 -19.82 6.07
N ASN A 18 29.98 -20.78 6.36
CA ASN A 18 29.02 -20.70 7.46
C ASN A 18 29.66 -21.19 8.79
N LEU A 19 30.58 -20.38 9.31
CA LEU A 19 31.30 -20.67 10.56
C LEU A 19 30.39 -20.74 11.79
N SER A 20 29.20 -20.13 11.75
CA SER A 20 28.23 -20.15 12.84
C SER A 20 27.36 -21.41 12.88
N ASN A 21 27.42 -22.27 11.84
CA ASN A 21 26.53 -23.43 11.69
C ASN A 21 25.03 -23.06 11.74
N ASP A 22 24.70 -21.80 11.49
CA ASP A 22 23.36 -21.27 11.58
C ASP A 22 22.66 -21.39 10.22
N GLU A 23 21.55 -22.12 10.16
CA GLU A 23 20.75 -22.29 8.94
C GLU A 23 20.21 -20.95 8.42
N PHE A 24 20.10 -19.92 9.25
CA PHE A 24 19.66 -18.58 8.85
C PHE A 24 20.75 -17.77 8.12
N TYR A 25 22.03 -18.16 8.25
CA TYR A 25 23.16 -17.53 7.54
C TYR A 25 23.61 -18.31 6.29
N ALA A 26 23.02 -19.48 6.03
CA ALA A 26 23.28 -20.19 4.77
C ALA A 26 22.81 -19.34 3.59
N ILE A 27 23.73 -19.00 2.69
CA ILE A 27 23.41 -18.32 1.44
C ILE A 27 22.51 -19.27 0.65
N ARG A 28 21.21 -19.02 0.64
CA ARG A 28 20.27 -19.77 -0.20
C ARG A 28 20.57 -19.43 -1.65
N SER A 29 21.34 -20.30 -2.31
CA SER A 29 21.59 -20.26 -3.74
C SER A 29 20.26 -20.22 -4.49
N GLY A 30 19.95 -19.07 -5.09
CA GLY A 30 18.91 -18.95 -6.12
C GLY A 30 17.47 -19.17 -5.65
N GLY A 31 16.77 -18.07 -5.40
CA GLY A 31 15.42 -17.87 -5.95
C GLY A 31 14.40 -18.99 -5.76
N LEU A 32 14.08 -19.35 -4.52
CA LEU A 32 12.79 -19.97 -4.18
C LEU A 32 12.32 -19.43 -2.83
N PHE A 33 11.89 -18.16 -2.80
CA PHE A 33 10.66 -17.90 -2.07
C PHE A 33 9.60 -18.67 -2.85
N GLY A 34 9.24 -19.85 -2.34
CA GLY A 34 8.49 -20.86 -3.06
C GLY A 34 7.23 -20.31 -3.72
N ASN A 35 6.69 -21.08 -4.66
CA ASN A 35 5.39 -20.89 -5.29
C ASN A 35 4.21 -20.97 -4.29
N LEU A 36 4.34 -20.34 -3.12
CA LEU A 36 3.25 -20.04 -2.22
C LEU A 36 2.25 -19.24 -3.05
N ALA A 37 1.05 -19.82 -3.18
CA ALA A 37 -0.02 -19.35 -4.05
C ALA A 37 0.06 -17.84 -4.24
N ARG A 38 0.60 -17.40 -5.39
CA ARG A 38 0.55 -15.99 -5.75
C ARG A 38 -0.93 -15.66 -5.85
N CYS A 39 -1.49 -15.06 -4.79
CA CYS A 39 -2.73 -14.32 -4.93
C CYS A 39 -2.53 -13.45 -6.18
N GLY A 40 -3.44 -13.50 -7.16
CA GLY A 40 -3.24 -13.00 -8.54
C GLY A 40 -2.77 -11.53 -8.67
N PRO A 41 -2.79 -10.90 -9.85
CA PRO A 41 -2.34 -9.51 -9.97
C PRO A 41 -3.06 -8.59 -8.99
N LEU A 42 -2.31 -7.82 -8.19
CA LEU A 42 -2.87 -6.85 -7.24
C LEU A 42 -3.28 -5.59 -7.98
N GLN A 43 -4.56 -5.24 -7.95
CA GLN A 43 -5.08 -4.07 -8.66
C GLN A 43 -5.23 -2.89 -7.69
N HIS A 44 -4.49 -1.81 -7.94
CA HIS A 44 -4.64 -0.54 -7.22
C HIS A 44 -5.82 0.27 -7.77
N SER A 45 -6.28 1.25 -7.00
CA SER A 45 -7.31 2.19 -7.47
C SER A 45 -6.85 2.95 -8.72
N THR A 46 -7.79 3.35 -9.58
CA THR A 46 -7.46 4.15 -10.76
C THR A 46 -6.69 5.43 -10.40
N PRO A 47 -7.06 6.23 -9.38
CA PRO A 47 -6.28 7.39 -8.97
C PRO A 47 -4.84 7.07 -8.54
N ALA A 48 -4.59 5.88 -7.98
CA ALA A 48 -3.25 5.47 -7.60
C ALA A 48 -2.41 5.01 -8.80
N VAL A 49 -3.00 4.22 -9.71
CA VAL A 49 -2.35 3.86 -10.98
C VAL A 49 -2.04 5.12 -11.80
N GLU A 50 -2.90 6.12 -11.69
CA GLU A 50 -2.74 7.41 -12.36
C GLU A 50 -1.81 8.40 -11.65
N LEU A 51 -1.22 8.02 -10.51
CA LEU A 51 -0.34 8.87 -9.70
C LEU A 51 -0.96 10.24 -9.41
N TRP A 52 -2.24 10.25 -8.98
CA TRP A 52 -2.96 11.50 -8.77
C TRP A 52 -2.25 12.38 -7.72
N PRO A 53 -1.90 13.65 -8.02
CA PRO A 53 -0.96 14.43 -7.20
C PRO A 53 -1.32 14.58 -5.71
N PRO A 54 -2.61 14.68 -5.30
CA PRO A 54 -2.96 14.70 -3.88
C PRO A 54 -2.59 13.41 -3.12
N PHE A 55 -2.59 12.25 -3.80
CA PHE A 55 -2.22 10.96 -3.21
C PHE A 55 -0.73 10.64 -3.40
N PHE A 56 -0.15 11.08 -4.51
CA PHE A 56 1.26 10.89 -4.87
C PHE A 56 1.92 12.27 -5.05
N PRO A 57 2.36 12.92 -3.94
CA PRO A 57 2.88 14.27 -4.00
C PRO A 57 4.15 14.35 -4.83
N THR A 58 4.24 15.37 -5.70
CA THR A 58 5.41 15.59 -6.56
C THR A 58 6.65 16.06 -5.80
N TYR A 59 6.43 16.70 -4.65
CA TYR A 59 7.47 17.23 -3.80
C TYR A 59 7.04 17.23 -2.33
N ASN A 60 7.96 16.83 -1.45
CA ASN A 60 7.78 16.90 -0.01
C ASN A 60 8.79 17.88 0.60
N THR A 61 8.28 18.88 1.31
CA THR A 61 9.12 19.78 2.11
C THR A 61 9.74 19.02 3.29
N PRO A 62 10.83 19.53 3.91
CA PRO A 62 11.40 18.92 5.11
C PRO A 62 10.37 18.68 6.23
N SER A 63 9.43 19.61 6.41
CA SER A 63 8.33 19.44 7.38
C SER A 63 7.39 18.30 6.99
N ARG A 64 7.07 18.12 5.70
CA ARG A 64 6.23 17.00 5.25
C ARG A 64 6.94 15.66 5.37
N LEU A 65 8.25 15.60 5.13
CA LEU A 65 9.03 14.38 5.31
C LEU A 65 9.02 13.91 6.77
N ARG A 66 9.15 14.83 7.73
CA ARG A 66 9.00 14.51 9.18
C ARG A 66 7.59 14.04 9.56
N GLN A 67 6.59 14.49 8.81
CA GLN A 67 5.17 14.17 9.01
C GLN A 67 4.67 13.09 8.05
N PHE A 68 5.58 12.34 7.42
CA PHE A 68 5.22 11.32 6.45
C PHE A 68 4.34 10.25 7.12
N HIS A 69 3.16 10.01 6.57
CA HIS A 69 2.06 9.22 7.16
C HIS A 69 1.52 9.68 8.54
N ARG A 70 1.95 10.83 9.06
CA ARG A 70 1.49 11.42 10.34
C ARG A 70 1.04 12.86 10.13
N VAL A 71 -0.01 13.03 9.34
CA VAL A 71 -0.48 14.37 8.92
C VAL A 71 -1.21 15.06 10.08
N PRO A 72 -0.72 16.19 10.60
CA PRO A 72 -1.41 16.90 11.67
C PRO A 72 -2.71 17.53 11.17
N LEU A 73 -3.68 17.70 12.07
CA LEU A 73 -4.92 18.40 11.76
C LEU A 73 -4.63 19.86 11.42
N LYS A 74 -4.89 20.23 10.16
CA LYS A 74 -4.75 21.62 9.71
C LYS A 74 -6.05 22.40 9.88
N GLN A 75 -5.92 23.68 10.18
CA GLN A 75 -7.03 24.62 10.18
C GLN A 75 -7.45 24.93 8.73
N TYR A 76 -8.75 24.90 8.48
CA TYR A 76 -9.29 25.42 7.23
C TYR A 76 -9.37 26.93 7.32
N THR A 77 -8.97 27.63 6.25
CA THR A 77 -9.03 29.10 6.16
C THR A 77 -10.37 29.61 5.62
N ARG A 78 -11.16 28.72 5.00
CA ARG A 78 -12.46 29.04 4.40
C ARG A 78 -13.43 27.87 4.51
N GLY A 79 -14.73 28.16 4.62
CA GLY A 79 -15.81 27.16 4.63
C GLY A 79 -16.31 26.87 6.05
N MET A 80 -17.24 25.93 6.19
CA MET A 80 -17.86 25.65 7.50
C MET A 80 -16.83 25.27 8.57
N MET A 81 -15.83 24.46 8.21
CA MET A 81 -14.76 24.05 9.13
C MET A 81 -13.71 25.14 9.45
N SER A 82 -13.87 26.37 8.94
CA SER A 82 -13.04 27.51 9.37
C SER A 82 -13.68 28.31 10.51
N GLN A 83 -14.89 27.96 10.94
CA GLN A 83 -15.58 28.61 12.05
C GLN A 83 -15.19 27.90 13.37
N PHE A 84 -14.65 28.66 14.33
CA PHE A 84 -14.17 28.12 15.62
C PHE A 84 -15.06 28.48 16.80
N SER A 85 -15.85 29.54 16.66
CA SER A 85 -16.78 30.02 17.69
C SER A 85 -18.14 29.31 17.67
N THR A 86 -18.38 28.46 16.68
CA THR A 86 -19.67 27.81 16.46
C THR A 86 -19.51 26.30 16.63
N PRO A 87 -20.34 25.63 17.46
CA PRO A 87 -20.37 24.18 17.51
C PRO A 87 -20.66 23.59 16.13
N ILE A 88 -19.84 22.62 15.71
CA ILE A 88 -19.99 21.94 14.42
C ILE A 88 -20.74 20.63 14.64
N SER A 89 -21.85 20.44 13.92
CA SER A 89 -22.61 19.20 13.97
C SER A 89 -21.80 18.01 13.43
N VAL A 90 -21.91 16.87 14.12
CA VAL A 90 -21.28 15.60 13.72
C VAL A 90 -22.35 14.68 13.14
N ASN A 91 -22.21 14.37 11.85
CA ASN A 91 -23.21 13.60 11.11
C ASN A 91 -22.89 12.10 11.12
N ASN A 92 -23.91 11.25 11.25
CA ASN A 92 -23.72 9.81 11.07
C ASN A 92 -23.66 9.42 9.59
N LEU A 93 -23.07 8.26 9.30
CA LEU A 93 -22.90 7.73 7.94
C LEU A 93 -23.82 6.54 7.61
N THR A 94 -24.66 6.09 8.55
CA THR A 94 -25.42 4.83 8.43
C THR A 94 -26.23 4.73 7.14
N ARG A 95 -27.02 5.77 6.81
CA ARG A 95 -27.83 5.80 5.58
C ARG A 95 -26.98 5.84 4.32
N ILE A 96 -25.84 6.54 4.35
CA ILE A 96 -24.93 6.66 3.21
C ILE A 96 -24.28 5.31 2.91
N ILE A 97 -23.79 4.62 3.96
CA ILE A 97 -23.19 3.28 3.85
C ILE A 97 -24.19 2.30 3.25
N GLN A 98 -25.41 2.24 3.78
CA GLN A 98 -26.46 1.33 3.29
C GLN A 98 -26.82 1.62 1.82
N ARG A 99 -27.03 2.89 1.48
CA ARG A 99 -27.35 3.30 0.11
C ARG A 99 -26.22 2.91 -0.86
N LYS A 100 -24.97 3.25 -0.53
CA LYS A 100 -23.81 2.95 -1.38
C LYS A 100 -23.56 1.45 -1.53
N SER A 101 -23.78 0.67 -0.47
CA SER A 101 -23.70 -0.80 -0.54
C SER A 101 -24.73 -1.36 -1.51
N LYS A 102 -25.97 -0.83 -1.48
CA LYS A 102 -27.04 -1.25 -2.40
C LYS A 102 -26.73 -0.86 -3.84
N GLU A 103 -26.30 0.37 -4.09
CA GLU A 103 -25.90 0.86 -5.43
C GLU A 103 -24.80 -0.03 -6.05
N ARG A 104 -23.76 -0.41 -5.27
CA ARG A 104 -22.68 -1.28 -5.75
C ARG A 104 -23.16 -2.70 -6.07
N GLU A 105 -24.08 -3.25 -5.26
CA GLU A 105 -24.64 -4.58 -5.53
C GLU A 105 -25.56 -4.57 -6.75
N GLU A 106 -26.32 -3.49 -6.97
CA GLU A 106 -27.13 -3.31 -8.18
C GLU A 106 -26.27 -3.21 -9.44
N GLU A 107 -25.17 -2.45 -9.39
CA GLU A 107 -24.19 -2.40 -10.49
C GLU A 107 -23.58 -3.78 -10.77
N LYS A 108 -23.26 -4.53 -9.70
CA LYS A 108 -22.77 -5.92 -9.78
C LYS A 108 -23.75 -6.83 -10.51
N MET A 109 -25.02 -6.79 -10.12
CA MET A 109 -26.06 -7.58 -10.75
C MET A 109 -26.30 -7.13 -12.20
N ALA A 110 -26.26 -5.83 -12.48
CA ALA A 110 -26.48 -5.29 -13.84
C ALA A 110 -25.36 -5.67 -14.82
N ALA A 111 -24.13 -5.86 -14.37
CA ALA A 111 -23.02 -6.30 -15.22
C ALA A 111 -22.94 -7.83 -15.40
N GLY A 112 -23.93 -8.58 -14.90
CA GLY A 112 -23.97 -10.04 -15.01
C GLY A 112 -23.29 -10.79 -13.85
N GLY A 113 -23.02 -10.12 -12.73
CA GLY A 113 -22.39 -10.71 -11.55
C GLY A 113 -20.85 -10.76 -11.62
N GLY A 114 -20.24 -11.55 -10.73
CA GLY A 114 -18.79 -11.69 -10.63
C GLY A 114 -18.08 -10.58 -9.85
N ASP A 115 -16.77 -10.48 -10.03
CA ASP A 115 -15.92 -9.50 -9.36
C ASP A 115 -15.88 -8.18 -10.14
N ILE A 116 -16.54 -7.15 -9.60
CA ILE A 116 -16.47 -5.79 -10.14
C ILE A 116 -15.43 -4.95 -9.40
N PHE A 117 -14.61 -4.25 -10.18
CA PHE A 117 -13.72 -3.22 -9.67
C PHE A 117 -14.45 -1.88 -9.46
N PHE A 118 -14.56 -1.45 -8.21
CA PHE A 118 -15.27 -0.21 -7.83
C PHE A 118 -14.36 0.99 -7.54
N MET A 119 -13.04 0.82 -7.41
CA MET A 119 -12.12 1.87 -6.97
C MET A 119 -11.65 2.76 -8.14
N ARG A 120 -12.59 3.41 -8.81
CA ARG A 120 -12.37 4.10 -10.10
C ARG A 120 -12.12 5.60 -9.95
N THR A 121 -12.69 6.23 -8.94
CA THR A 121 -12.60 7.68 -8.73
C THR A 121 -12.05 8.02 -7.34
N PRO A 122 -11.56 9.25 -7.11
CA PRO A 122 -11.16 9.68 -5.77
C PRO A 122 -12.27 9.59 -4.73
N GLN A 123 -13.53 9.75 -5.15
CA GLN A 123 -14.71 9.66 -4.28
C GLN A 123 -14.90 8.23 -3.77
N ASP A 124 -14.57 7.22 -4.58
CA ASP A 124 -14.67 5.80 -4.20
C ASP A 124 -13.66 5.40 -3.12
N LEU A 125 -12.62 6.20 -2.90
CA LEU A 125 -11.59 5.98 -1.88
C LEU A 125 -11.93 6.64 -0.53
N SER A 126 -13.12 7.21 -0.40
CA SER A 126 -13.57 7.86 0.82
C SER A 126 -13.97 6.83 1.89
N GLY A 127 -13.63 7.10 3.16
CA GLY A 127 -14.11 6.30 4.29
C GLY A 127 -15.60 6.49 4.62
N PHE A 128 -16.37 7.22 3.79
CA PHE A 128 -17.79 7.50 4.02
C PHE A 128 -18.70 6.28 3.81
N ASP A 129 -18.28 5.34 2.98
CA ASP A 129 -19.00 4.12 2.66
C ASP A 129 -18.11 2.88 2.79
N GLY A 130 -18.62 1.73 2.38
CA GLY A 130 -17.89 0.46 2.47
C GLY A 130 -17.60 0.03 3.90
N GLU A 131 -16.92 -1.10 4.04
CA GLU A 131 -16.34 -1.53 5.31
C GLU A 131 -14.98 -0.86 5.51
N VAL A 132 -14.68 -0.48 6.75
CA VAL A 132 -13.41 0.14 7.12
C VAL A 132 -12.83 -0.66 8.27
N VAL A 133 -11.54 -0.96 8.19
CA VAL A 133 -10.74 -1.59 9.22
C VAL A 133 -9.51 -0.72 9.50
N LEU A 134 -8.99 -0.77 10.72
CA LEU A 134 -7.77 -0.04 11.09
C LEU A 134 -6.57 -0.98 11.12
N PHE A 135 -5.42 -0.49 10.66
CA PHE A 135 -4.14 -1.17 10.77
C PHE A 135 -3.18 -0.26 11.53
N GLU A 136 -2.83 -0.65 12.75
CA GLU A 136 -1.88 0.04 13.59
C GLU A 136 -0.50 -0.63 13.45
N TYR A 137 0.45 0.11 12.88
CA TYR A 137 1.80 -0.39 12.66
C TYR A 137 2.60 -0.34 13.95
N SER A 138 3.20 -1.46 14.32
CA SER A 138 4.10 -1.55 15.48
C SER A 138 5.46 -0.88 15.22
N GLU A 139 5.91 -0.85 13.97
CA GLU A 139 7.13 -0.13 13.58
C GLU A 139 6.86 1.39 13.52
N GLU A 140 7.73 2.18 14.16
CA GLU A 140 7.60 3.65 14.14
C GLU A 140 7.80 4.21 12.72
N PHE A 141 8.73 3.68 11.95
CA PHE A 141 8.96 4.06 10.57
C PHE A 141 9.14 2.81 9.72
N PRO A 142 8.04 2.17 9.28
CA PRO A 142 8.11 1.01 8.41
C PRO A 142 8.91 1.35 7.14
N PRO A 143 9.73 0.43 6.62
CA PRO A 143 10.60 0.71 5.49
C PRO A 143 9.81 1.05 4.21
N LEU A 144 8.61 0.49 4.05
CA LEU A 144 7.71 0.75 2.92
C LEU A 144 6.32 1.08 3.44
N MET A 145 5.61 1.99 2.78
CA MET A 145 4.26 2.40 3.21
C MET A 145 3.34 2.58 2.01
N ASN A 146 2.09 2.15 2.16
CA ASN A 146 1.06 2.34 1.15
C ASN A 146 0.60 3.80 1.10
N GLN A 147 0.61 4.40 -0.09
CA GLN A 147 -0.09 5.66 -0.35
C GLN A 147 -1.61 5.43 -0.45
N ILE A 148 -2.38 6.51 -0.32
CA ILE A 148 -3.83 6.50 -0.51
C ILE A 148 -4.17 5.93 -1.90
N GLY A 149 -5.10 4.97 -1.94
CA GLY A 149 -5.54 4.31 -3.16
C GLY A 149 -4.69 3.11 -3.59
N MET A 150 -3.58 2.83 -2.91
CA MET A 150 -2.88 1.55 -3.06
C MET A 150 -3.68 0.42 -2.40
N ALA A 151 -3.55 -0.78 -2.94
CA ALA A 151 -4.26 -1.97 -2.48
C ALA A 151 -3.28 -2.90 -1.74
N THR A 152 -3.82 -3.71 -0.84
CA THR A 152 -3.13 -4.81 -0.16
C THR A 152 -4.14 -5.92 0.06
N ARG A 153 -3.67 -7.17 0.19
CA ARG A 153 -4.51 -8.33 0.50
C ARG A 153 -4.22 -8.83 1.89
N LEU A 154 -5.24 -9.42 2.50
CA LEU A 154 -5.06 -10.22 3.70
C LEU A 154 -5.02 -11.70 3.31
N VAL A 155 -4.02 -12.41 3.80
CA VAL A 155 -3.81 -13.84 3.54
C VAL A 155 -3.72 -14.57 4.86
N ASN A 156 -4.47 -15.67 4.98
CA ASN A 156 -4.51 -16.49 6.19
C ASN A 156 -3.67 -17.74 5.91
N TYR A 157 -2.41 -17.75 6.33
CA TYR A 157 -1.53 -18.90 6.15
C TYR A 157 -1.80 -19.95 7.21
N TYR A 158 -2.33 -21.09 6.80
CA TYR A 158 -2.63 -22.20 7.70
C TYR A 158 -1.75 -23.39 7.36
N ARG A 159 -1.10 -23.98 8.37
CA ARG A 159 -0.40 -25.26 8.20
C ARG A 159 -1.28 -26.37 8.75
N PRO A 160 -1.72 -27.33 7.91
CA PRO A 160 -2.53 -28.45 8.39
C PRO A 160 -1.81 -29.27 9.46
N LEU A 161 -2.58 -29.76 10.44
CA LEU A 161 -2.11 -30.73 11.42
C LEU A 161 -2.08 -32.13 10.79
N LEU A 162 -0.95 -32.83 10.90
CA LEU A 162 -0.76 -34.19 10.40
C LEU A 162 -0.04 -35.06 11.45
N PRO A 163 -0.58 -36.23 11.84
CA PRO A 163 -1.91 -36.76 11.52
C PRO A 163 -3.03 -35.83 12.01
N LYS A 164 -4.21 -35.88 11.38
CA LYS A 164 -5.35 -35.02 11.77
C LYS A 164 -5.90 -35.32 13.17
N ASP A 165 -5.64 -36.53 13.67
CA ASP A 165 -5.96 -36.93 15.04
C ASP A 165 -5.07 -36.15 16.03
N PRO A 166 -5.63 -35.26 16.87
CA PRO A 166 -4.87 -34.48 17.83
C PRO A 166 -4.04 -35.34 18.80
N SER A 167 -4.52 -36.54 19.14
CA SER A 167 -3.83 -37.46 20.05
C SER A 167 -2.57 -38.09 19.46
N LEU A 168 -2.46 -38.11 18.12
CA LEU A 168 -1.31 -38.62 17.38
C LEU A 168 -0.45 -37.49 16.80
N SER A 169 -0.83 -36.24 17.04
CA SER A 169 -0.20 -35.07 16.43
C SER A 169 1.08 -34.66 17.17
N PRO A 170 2.10 -34.15 16.45
CA PRO A 170 3.32 -33.63 17.08
C PRO A 170 3.10 -32.29 17.80
N ASP A 171 1.97 -31.63 17.57
CA ASP A 171 1.57 -30.38 18.24
C ASP A 171 0.15 -30.54 18.80
N PRO A 172 -0.01 -31.05 20.05
CA PRO A 172 -1.31 -31.31 20.65
C PRO A 172 -2.13 -30.04 20.93
N ALA A 173 -1.53 -28.85 20.80
CA ALA A 173 -2.23 -27.55 20.86
C ALA A 173 -2.63 -27.02 19.48
N GLY A 174 -2.29 -27.73 18.39
CA GLY A 174 -2.59 -27.33 17.02
C GLY A 174 -4.07 -27.51 16.65
N ASN A 175 -4.61 -26.61 15.85
CA ASN A 175 -5.99 -26.71 15.37
C ASN A 175 -6.10 -27.72 14.22
N SER A 176 -7.09 -28.64 14.30
CA SER A 176 -7.37 -29.63 13.25
C SER A 176 -7.91 -29.01 11.95
N SER A 177 -8.45 -27.79 12.02
CA SER A 177 -8.97 -27.01 10.89
C SER A 177 -8.49 -25.56 10.98
N PRO A 178 -8.44 -24.83 9.84
CA PRO A 178 -8.16 -23.40 9.86
C PRO A 178 -9.23 -22.65 10.67
N PRO A 179 -8.85 -21.58 11.41
CA PRO A 179 -9.81 -20.73 12.10
C PRO A 179 -10.69 -19.97 11.10
N ASP A 180 -11.95 -19.75 11.46
CA ASP A 180 -12.85 -18.87 10.72
C ASP A 180 -12.50 -17.41 11.01
N LEU A 181 -11.77 -16.78 10.09
CA LEU A 181 -11.32 -15.40 10.21
C LEU A 181 -12.21 -14.50 9.34
N PRO A 182 -12.65 -13.34 9.85
CA PRO A 182 -13.61 -12.48 9.13
C PRO A 182 -13.04 -11.85 7.87
N TYR A 183 -11.72 -11.85 7.71
CA TYR A 183 -11.04 -11.28 6.55
C TYR A 183 -9.93 -12.19 6.03
N GLY A 184 -9.59 -11.97 4.76
CA GLY A 184 -8.48 -12.60 4.09
C GLY A 184 -8.81 -13.95 3.46
N SER A 185 -7.95 -14.37 2.55
CA SER A 185 -8.09 -15.63 1.82
C SER A 185 -7.21 -16.69 2.46
N LEU A 186 -7.76 -17.88 2.68
CA LEU A 186 -7.03 -19.03 3.23
C LEU A 186 -6.01 -19.57 2.23
N VAL A 187 -4.77 -19.74 2.67
CA VAL A 187 -3.70 -20.40 1.92
C VAL A 187 -3.08 -21.48 2.81
N ASN A 188 -3.13 -22.72 2.35
CA ASN A 188 -2.49 -23.83 3.04
C ASN A 188 -0.99 -23.85 2.74
N VAL A 189 -0.18 -23.98 3.79
CA VAL A 189 1.29 -24.03 3.68
C VAL A 189 1.85 -25.37 4.14
N GLY A 190 2.96 -25.79 3.53
CA GLY A 190 3.66 -27.03 3.84
C GLY A 190 4.65 -26.90 5.01
N ASN A 191 5.49 -27.94 5.20
CA ASN A 191 6.48 -27.98 6.29
C ASN A 191 7.63 -26.98 6.13
N THR A 192 8.07 -26.75 4.89
CA THR A 192 9.20 -25.85 4.55
C THR A 192 8.75 -24.53 3.96
N ASP A 193 7.46 -24.42 3.65
CA ASP A 193 6.90 -23.29 2.94
C ASP A 193 6.43 -22.26 3.96
N SER A 194 7.30 -21.31 4.30
CA SER A 194 6.90 -20.14 5.08
C SER A 194 7.19 -18.85 4.30
N PRO A 195 6.21 -17.94 4.22
CA PRO A 195 6.43 -16.63 3.63
C PRO A 195 7.18 -15.67 4.57
N PHE A 196 7.49 -16.11 5.79
CA PHE A 196 8.18 -15.37 6.84
C PHE A 196 9.51 -16.05 7.22
N LEU A 197 10.30 -15.39 8.08
CA LEU A 197 11.55 -15.95 8.62
C LEU A 197 11.30 -17.21 9.47
N GLY A 198 10.22 -17.22 10.24
CA GLY A 198 9.80 -18.38 11.04
C GLY A 198 8.84 -19.29 10.30
N VAL A 199 8.76 -20.56 10.69
CA VAL A 199 7.82 -21.54 10.10
C VAL A 199 6.46 -21.48 10.81
N VAL A 200 5.37 -21.54 10.05
CA VAL A 200 4.01 -21.70 10.62
C VAL A 200 3.95 -23.08 11.30
N ARG A 201 3.52 -23.15 12.56
CA ARG A 201 3.45 -24.41 13.32
C ARG A 201 2.34 -25.32 12.78
N PRO A 202 2.47 -26.66 12.85
CA PRO A 202 1.37 -27.56 12.52
C PRO A 202 0.08 -27.20 13.27
N GLY A 203 -1.05 -27.10 12.58
CA GLY A 203 -2.32 -26.63 13.13
C GLY A 203 -2.38 -25.12 13.44
N GLY A 204 -1.30 -24.38 13.18
CA GLY A 204 -1.22 -22.94 13.35
C GLY A 204 -1.77 -22.17 12.15
N CYS A 205 -2.29 -20.97 12.42
CA CYS A 205 -2.69 -20.01 11.39
C CYS A 205 -2.07 -18.65 11.68
N LEU A 206 -1.46 -18.04 10.66
CA LEU A 206 -0.87 -16.71 10.72
C LEU A 206 -1.48 -15.84 9.62
N GLN A 207 -2.15 -14.78 10.05
CA GLN A 207 -2.69 -13.79 9.12
C GLN A 207 -1.60 -12.80 8.70
N SER A 208 -1.64 -12.39 7.43
CA SER A 208 -0.61 -11.59 6.78
C SER A 208 -1.23 -10.49 5.92
N MET A 209 -0.68 -9.28 5.98
CA MET A 209 -0.91 -8.25 4.98
C MET A 209 0.14 -8.37 3.88
N GLU A 210 -0.31 -8.45 2.62
CA GLU A 210 0.55 -8.65 1.47
C GLU A 210 0.28 -7.66 0.34
N ASN A 211 1.35 -7.11 -0.22
CA ASN A 211 1.35 -6.39 -1.47
C ASN A 211 2.71 -6.53 -2.18
N ASN A 212 2.92 -5.77 -3.25
CA ASN A 212 4.17 -5.86 -4.03
C ASN A 212 5.37 -5.18 -3.34
N MET A 213 5.15 -4.45 -2.25
CA MET A 213 6.19 -3.74 -1.51
C MET A 213 6.66 -4.54 -0.30
N PHE A 214 5.74 -5.08 0.50
CA PHE A 214 6.07 -5.81 1.71
C PHE A 214 5.06 -6.91 2.02
N ARG A 215 5.47 -7.77 2.96
CA ARG A 215 4.61 -8.70 3.69
C ARG A 215 4.77 -8.44 5.17
N ALA A 216 3.68 -8.41 5.95
CA ALA A 216 3.77 -8.25 7.39
C ALA A 216 2.72 -9.12 8.10
N PRO A 217 3.07 -9.82 9.19
CA PRO A 217 2.07 -10.53 9.98
C PRO A 217 1.12 -9.52 10.62
N ILE A 218 -0.17 -9.85 10.68
CA ILE A 218 -1.18 -9.00 11.30
C ILE A 218 -1.97 -9.77 12.35
N TYR A 219 -2.40 -9.06 13.38
CA TYR A 219 -3.07 -9.64 14.54
C TYR A 219 -4.41 -8.92 14.77
N PRO A 220 -5.57 -9.62 14.68
CA PRO A 220 -6.88 -9.01 14.86
C PRO A 220 -7.12 -8.59 16.32
N HIS A 221 -7.69 -7.40 16.49
CA HIS A 221 -8.14 -6.84 17.77
C HIS A 221 -9.55 -6.25 17.62
N LYS A 222 -10.30 -6.25 18.72
CA LYS A 222 -11.56 -5.49 18.83
C LYS A 222 -11.24 -4.06 19.23
N THR A 223 -11.79 -3.09 18.52
CA THR A 223 -11.65 -1.68 18.92
C THR A 223 -12.41 -1.42 20.23
N PRO A 224 -11.87 -0.58 21.13
CA PRO A 224 -12.60 -0.13 22.31
C PRO A 224 -13.96 0.48 21.95
N SER A 225 -14.97 0.30 22.81
CA SER A 225 -16.31 0.87 22.59
C SER A 225 -16.36 2.40 22.71
N THR A 226 -15.30 3.01 23.24
CA THR A 226 -15.09 4.44 23.39
C THR A 226 -14.62 5.13 22.12
N ASP A 227 -14.09 4.36 21.16
CA ASP A 227 -13.33 4.89 20.05
C ASP A 227 -14.16 4.89 18.77
N PHE A 228 -14.12 6.01 18.05
CA PHE A 228 -14.86 6.21 16.82
C PHE A 228 -13.98 6.79 15.73
N LEU A 229 -14.24 6.40 14.48
CA LEU A 229 -13.62 7.03 13.33
C LEU A 229 -14.38 8.33 13.00
N VAL A 230 -13.68 9.46 13.17
CA VAL A 230 -14.16 10.78 12.74
C VAL A 230 -13.57 11.10 11.38
N ILE A 231 -14.43 11.39 10.41
CA ILE A 231 -14.03 11.83 9.07
C ILE A 231 -14.28 13.33 8.97
N ARG A 232 -13.23 14.08 8.67
CA ARG A 232 -13.25 15.54 8.57
C ARG A 232 -12.94 15.98 7.15
N ASN A 233 -13.79 16.84 6.59
CA ASN A 233 -13.49 17.55 5.34
C ASN A 233 -13.95 19.01 5.46
N ARG A 234 -13.74 19.84 4.44
CA ARG A 234 -14.08 21.29 4.47
C ARG A 234 -15.56 21.58 4.75
N ASN A 235 -16.44 20.62 4.47
CA ASN A 235 -17.88 20.72 4.54
C ASN A 235 -18.47 20.14 5.83
N GLY A 236 -17.67 19.58 6.76
CA GLY A 236 -18.18 19.12 8.05
C GLY A 236 -17.40 18.01 8.73
N LEU A 237 -18.08 17.42 9.72
CA LEU A 237 -17.64 16.26 10.49
C LEU A 237 -18.64 15.12 10.34
N TRP A 238 -18.10 13.92 10.19
CA TRP A 238 -18.86 12.68 10.16
C TRP A 238 -18.26 11.68 11.12
N ILE A 239 -19.08 10.75 11.61
CA ILE A 239 -18.67 9.72 12.54
C ILE A 239 -19.21 8.35 12.10
N ARG A 240 -18.39 7.32 12.27
CA ARG A 240 -18.77 5.91 12.08
C ARG A 240 -18.05 5.00 13.07
N ARG A 241 -18.65 3.83 13.31
CA ARG A 241 -17.98 2.74 14.02
C ARG A 241 -16.99 2.03 13.10
N VAL A 242 -15.90 1.56 13.69
CA VAL A 242 -14.91 0.68 13.06
C VAL A 242 -14.61 -0.43 14.06
N PRO A 243 -15.31 -1.59 14.01
CA PRO A 243 -15.24 -2.58 15.08
C PRO A 243 -13.95 -3.41 15.08
N ASN A 244 -13.27 -3.47 13.93
CA ASN A 244 -12.12 -4.34 13.70
C ASN A 244 -10.87 -3.50 13.46
N ALA A 245 -9.83 -3.79 14.22
CA ALA A 245 -8.50 -3.24 14.07
C ALA A 245 -7.47 -4.37 14.04
N PHE A 246 -6.31 -4.09 13.48
CA PHE A 246 -5.21 -5.03 13.39
C PHE A 246 -3.93 -4.37 13.85
N THR A 247 -3.14 -5.09 14.64
CA THR A 247 -1.74 -4.73 14.86
C THR A 247 -0.92 -5.31 13.71
N VAL A 248 -0.14 -4.47 13.03
CA VAL A 248 0.80 -4.90 11.99
C VAL A 248 2.16 -5.09 12.63
N GLY A 249 2.70 -6.30 12.51
CA GLY A 249 4.05 -6.65 12.96
C GLY A 249 5.12 -6.08 12.04
N GLN A 250 6.35 -6.54 12.24
CA GLN A 250 7.49 -6.12 11.43
C GLN A 250 7.33 -6.51 9.96
N GLU A 251 7.66 -5.58 9.05
CA GLU A 251 7.67 -5.85 7.62
C GLU A 251 8.78 -6.81 7.20
N VAL A 252 8.46 -7.67 6.23
CA VAL A 252 9.38 -8.39 5.36
C VAL A 252 9.35 -7.65 4.01
N PRO A 253 10.33 -6.77 3.74
CA PRO A 253 10.35 -5.99 2.51
C PRO A 253 10.54 -6.88 1.28
N LEU A 254 9.70 -6.69 0.27
CA LEU A 254 9.75 -7.36 -1.03
C LEU A 254 10.28 -6.42 -2.13
N MET A 255 10.44 -5.14 -1.82
CA MET A 255 10.97 -4.12 -2.70
C MET A 255 12.20 -3.45 -2.08
N GLU A 256 13.26 -3.32 -2.87
CA GLU A 256 14.46 -2.59 -2.47
C GLU A 256 14.20 -1.07 -2.45
N VAL A 257 14.46 -0.44 -1.31
CA VAL A 257 14.43 1.03 -1.16
C VAL A 257 15.73 1.61 -1.73
N PRO A 258 15.67 2.53 -2.71
CA PRO A 258 16.88 3.07 -3.33
C PRO A 258 17.65 3.98 -2.37
N GLY A 259 18.98 3.87 -2.38
CA GLY A 259 19.85 4.78 -1.63
C GLY A 259 19.77 6.23 -2.15
N PRO A 260 20.00 7.24 -1.28
CA PRO A 260 20.04 8.65 -1.68
C PRO A 260 21.03 8.91 -2.82
N ASN A 261 20.63 9.71 -3.82
CA ASN A 261 21.43 10.04 -5.01
C ASN A 261 21.91 8.83 -5.85
N SER A 262 21.40 7.63 -5.60
CA SER A 262 21.70 6.45 -6.42
C SER A 262 21.19 6.63 -7.85
N LYS A 263 21.74 5.85 -8.79
CA LYS A 263 21.26 5.82 -10.18
C LYS A 263 19.76 5.47 -10.25
N ARG A 264 19.30 4.55 -9.40
CA ARG A 264 17.89 4.15 -9.31
C ARG A 264 17.00 5.31 -8.84
N ALA A 265 17.40 6.03 -7.78
CA ALA A 265 16.67 7.21 -7.31
C ALA A 265 16.61 8.35 -8.35
N ASN A 266 17.73 8.63 -9.01
CA ASN A 266 17.81 9.66 -10.05
C ASN A 266 16.97 9.30 -11.29
N ASN A 267 16.98 8.03 -11.70
CA ASN A 267 16.13 7.54 -12.77
C ASN A 267 14.65 7.67 -12.41
N PHE A 268 14.25 7.29 -11.19
CA PHE A 268 12.88 7.45 -10.72
C PHE A 268 12.43 8.93 -10.77
N ALA A 269 13.23 9.85 -10.23
CA ALA A 269 12.89 11.28 -10.25
C ALA A 269 12.73 11.82 -11.68
N ARG A 270 13.61 11.40 -12.60
CA ARG A 270 13.53 11.73 -14.02
C ARG A 270 12.24 11.20 -14.67
N ASP A 271 11.93 9.92 -14.45
CA ASP A 271 10.80 9.27 -15.10
C ASP A 271 9.47 9.78 -14.53
N PHE A 272 9.41 10.06 -13.22
CA PHE A 272 8.25 10.66 -12.59
C PHE A 272 7.97 12.09 -13.08
N LEU A 273 9.02 12.91 -13.27
CA LEU A 273 8.90 14.22 -13.92
C LEU A 273 8.35 14.09 -15.34
N GLN A 274 8.82 13.10 -16.11
CA GLN A 274 8.35 12.85 -17.47
C GLN A 274 6.86 12.46 -17.49
N VAL A 275 6.43 11.56 -16.60
CA VAL A 275 5.01 11.17 -16.46
C VAL A 275 4.15 12.38 -16.11
N TYR A 276 4.60 13.24 -15.20
CA TYR A 276 3.88 14.45 -14.83
C TYR A 276 3.70 15.40 -16.02
N ILE A 277 4.77 15.67 -16.78
CA ILE A 277 4.73 16.52 -17.99
C ILE A 277 3.72 15.98 -19.01
N LEU A 278 3.76 14.68 -19.31
CA LEU A 278 2.83 14.06 -20.25
C LEU A 278 1.37 14.17 -19.79
N ARG A 279 1.13 14.00 -18.48
CA ARG A 279 -0.22 14.18 -17.90
C ARG A 279 -0.71 15.63 -17.97
N LEU A 280 0.18 16.62 -17.84
CA LEU A 280 -0.19 18.02 -18.06
C LEU A 280 -0.64 18.27 -19.50
N PHE A 281 0.07 17.73 -20.50
CA PHE A 281 -0.37 17.82 -21.89
C PHE A 281 -1.72 17.13 -22.13
N LEU A 282 -1.96 15.96 -21.51
CA LEU A 282 -3.26 15.30 -21.60
C LEU A 282 -4.39 16.15 -21.01
N LYS A 283 -4.11 16.89 -19.93
CA LYS A 283 -5.05 17.80 -19.27
C LYS A 283 -5.28 19.11 -20.05
N SER A 284 -4.33 19.53 -20.89
CA SER A 284 -4.49 20.71 -21.75
C SER A 284 -5.70 20.56 -22.69
N THR A 285 -6.58 21.56 -22.67
CA THR A 285 -7.73 21.70 -23.58
C THR A 285 -7.40 22.52 -24.82
N ASP A 286 -6.23 23.16 -24.87
CA ASP A 286 -5.77 23.91 -26.04
C ASP A 286 -5.40 22.98 -27.20
N GLU A 287 -5.56 23.48 -28.43
CA GLU A 287 -5.14 22.81 -29.67
C GLU A 287 -4.25 23.75 -30.50
N PRO A 288 -2.95 23.43 -30.73
CA PRO A 288 -2.25 22.27 -30.19
C PRO A 288 -2.10 22.31 -28.66
N LYS A 289 -1.97 21.13 -28.04
CA LYS A 289 -1.77 21.00 -26.59
C LYS A 289 -0.54 21.77 -26.14
N ARG A 290 -0.70 22.57 -25.08
CA ARG A 290 0.35 23.43 -24.54
C ARG A 290 0.32 23.47 -23.01
N ILE A 291 1.46 23.71 -22.39
CA ILE A 291 1.64 23.78 -20.94
C ILE A 291 2.54 24.95 -20.54
N LYS A 292 2.37 25.46 -19.32
CA LYS A 292 3.21 26.53 -18.79
C LYS A 292 4.37 25.95 -17.97
N MET A 293 5.59 26.45 -18.19
CA MET A 293 6.78 26.05 -17.43
C MET A 293 6.60 26.28 -15.91
N GLU A 294 5.87 27.33 -15.54
CA GLU A 294 5.59 27.67 -14.14
C GLU A 294 4.86 26.56 -13.38
N GLU A 295 3.93 25.84 -14.03
CA GLU A 295 3.19 24.74 -13.40
C GLU A 295 4.12 23.57 -13.04
N ILE A 296 5.11 23.28 -13.89
CA ILE A 296 6.13 22.26 -13.61
C ILE A 296 7.06 22.73 -12.49
N ARG A 297 7.51 23.99 -12.53
CA ARG A 297 8.39 24.56 -11.48
C ARG A 297 7.72 24.54 -10.11
N SER A 298 6.42 24.85 -10.04
CA SER A 298 5.67 24.80 -8.79
C SER A 298 5.54 23.37 -8.25
N ALA A 299 5.41 22.38 -9.11
CA ALA A 299 5.28 20.98 -8.70
C ALA A 299 6.63 20.33 -8.35
N PHE A 300 7.73 20.75 -8.98
CA PHE A 300 9.08 20.22 -8.82
C PHE A 300 10.09 21.32 -8.47
N PRO A 301 9.97 21.99 -7.30
CA PRO A 301 10.77 23.16 -6.96
C PRO A 301 12.29 22.86 -6.83
N ASN A 302 12.65 21.61 -6.55
CA ASN A 302 14.06 21.19 -6.45
C ASN A 302 14.72 20.91 -7.81
N HIS A 303 13.96 20.93 -8.91
CA HIS A 303 14.52 20.68 -10.24
C HIS A 303 14.92 22.00 -10.90
N SER A 304 16.15 22.06 -11.43
CA SER A 304 16.59 23.21 -12.21
C SER A 304 15.81 23.30 -13.53
N GLU A 305 15.59 24.53 -14.01
CA GLU A 305 14.88 24.74 -15.28
C GLU A 305 15.58 24.05 -16.46
N SER A 306 16.91 23.99 -16.45
CA SER A 306 17.70 23.23 -17.43
C SER A 306 17.35 21.73 -17.44
N SER A 307 17.15 21.13 -16.26
CA SER A 307 16.73 19.73 -16.15
C SER A 307 15.33 19.50 -16.74
N VAL A 308 14.39 20.40 -16.46
CA VAL A 308 13.03 20.35 -17.01
C VAL A 308 13.04 20.54 -18.53
N ARG A 309 13.78 21.53 -19.04
CA ARG A 309 13.92 21.78 -20.49
C ARG A 309 14.47 20.57 -21.24
N LYS A 310 15.39 19.80 -20.65
CA LYS A 310 15.89 18.55 -21.26
C LYS A 310 14.79 17.50 -21.45
N ARG A 311 13.76 17.48 -20.60
CA ARG A 311 12.60 16.58 -20.77
C ARG A 311 11.62 17.12 -21.81
N LEU A 312 11.31 18.42 -21.76
CA LEU A 312 10.39 19.07 -22.68
C LEU A 312 10.88 19.02 -24.14
N LYS A 313 12.19 19.16 -24.38
CA LYS A 313 12.79 19.14 -25.73
C LYS A 313 12.45 17.87 -26.55
N ILE A 314 12.07 16.77 -25.89
CA ILE A 314 11.74 15.51 -26.57
C ILE A 314 10.29 15.53 -27.12
N CYS A 315 9.42 16.37 -26.56
CA CYS A 315 7.97 16.30 -26.80
C CYS A 315 7.28 17.64 -27.01
N ALA A 316 8.00 18.76 -26.98
CA ALA A 316 7.43 20.11 -27.04
C ALA A 316 8.40 21.14 -27.63
N ASP A 317 7.83 22.14 -28.29
CA ASP A 317 8.55 23.29 -28.85
C ASP A 317 8.32 24.53 -27.98
N PHE A 318 9.39 25.24 -27.66
CA PHE A 318 9.29 26.47 -26.88
C PHE A 318 8.69 27.61 -27.70
N LYS A 319 7.62 28.23 -27.21
CA LYS A 319 7.04 29.45 -27.78
C LYS A 319 7.11 30.61 -26.77
N ARG A 320 7.81 31.67 -27.16
CA ARG A 320 7.86 32.92 -26.40
C ARG A 320 6.66 33.79 -26.78
N THR A 321 5.85 34.14 -25.80
CA THR A 321 4.74 35.08 -25.93
C THR A 321 5.15 36.37 -25.23
N ASP A 322 5.44 37.43 -26.00
CA ASP A 322 5.73 38.76 -25.45
C ASP A 322 4.40 39.45 -25.09
N SER A 323 3.82 39.09 -23.94
CA SER A 323 2.72 39.85 -23.35
C SER A 323 3.20 40.51 -22.06
N MET A 324 3.16 41.85 -22.00
CA MET A 324 3.66 42.68 -20.88
C MET A 324 2.91 42.49 -19.54
N MET A 325 2.06 41.46 -19.41
CA MET A 325 1.32 41.15 -18.18
C MET A 325 1.46 39.69 -17.73
N ASP A 326 2.06 38.80 -18.52
CA ASP A 326 2.19 37.39 -18.18
C ASP A 326 3.60 36.90 -18.56
N SER A 327 4.53 36.89 -17.61
CA SER A 327 5.89 36.34 -17.77
C SER A 327 5.88 34.80 -17.82
N ALA A 328 4.98 34.21 -18.62
CA ALA A 328 4.74 32.78 -18.66
C ALA A 328 5.16 32.17 -20.01
N ALA A 329 6.34 31.53 -19.98
CA ALA A 329 6.82 30.64 -21.04
C ALA A 329 5.82 29.49 -21.29
N THR A 330 5.36 29.36 -22.55
CA THR A 330 4.46 28.29 -22.99
C THR A 330 5.22 27.29 -23.86
N PHE A 331 5.03 26.00 -23.59
CA PHE A 331 5.61 24.86 -24.32
C PHE A 331 4.50 23.97 -24.87
#